data_AF-A0A8C5X5Y3-F1
#
_entry.id   AF-A0A8C5X5Y3-F1
#
_cell.length_a   1.000
_cell.length_b   1.000
_cell.length_c   1.000
_cell.angle_alpha   90.00
_cell.angle_beta   90.00
_cell.angle_gamma   90.00
#
_symmetry.space_group_name_H-M   'P 1'
#
loop_
_entity.id
_entity.type
_entity.pdbx_description
1 polymer ?
#
loop_
_entity_poly.entity_id
_entity_poly.type
_entity_poly.pdbx_seq_one_letter_code
_entity_poly.pdbx_strand_id
1 'polypeptide(L)'
;MITGWITLIQVHHTQDCTSSSSSLPKAPGTPMVTETTATSITITWDSGNPDPVSYYVIEYKSKSQDGPYQIKEDITTTRYSIGGLSPNSEYEIWVSAVNSIGQGPPSESVVTRTGEQAPASAPRNVQGRMLSSTSPGWDGAPQFQSQDLPTLHFAADVLFPHRLGKKTGKEPPS
;
A
#
# COMPACT_ATOMS: atom_id res chain seq x y z
N MET A 1 54.25 -68.95 -13.96
CA MET A 1 52.90 -68.37 -13.98
C MET A 1 52.78 -67.47 -12.76
N ILE A 2 53.00 -66.17 -12.89
CA ILE A 2 52.73 -65.20 -11.82
C ILE A 2 52.09 -64.00 -12.51
N THR A 3 50.85 -63.78 -12.12
CA THR A 3 49.89 -62.81 -12.64
C THR A 3 50.37 -61.38 -12.44
N GLY A 4 50.13 -60.55 -13.46
CA GLY A 4 50.55 -59.16 -13.53
C GLY A 4 49.93 -58.30 -12.43
N TRP A 5 50.74 -57.37 -11.93
CA TRP A 5 50.36 -56.41 -10.91
C TRP A 5 49.51 -55.30 -11.52
N ILE A 6 48.37 -55.09 -10.89
CA ILE A 6 47.31 -54.15 -11.22
C ILE A 6 47.86 -52.72 -11.31
N THR A 7 47.68 -52.06 -12.45
CA THR A 7 47.88 -50.62 -12.56
C THR A 7 46.73 -49.92 -11.85
N LEU A 8 46.95 -49.52 -10.59
CA LEU A 8 46.07 -48.62 -9.85
C LEU A 8 46.21 -47.22 -10.48
N ILE A 9 45.39 -46.92 -11.48
CA ILE A 9 45.25 -45.55 -11.98
C ILE A 9 44.32 -44.83 -10.99
N GLN A 10 44.96 -44.00 -10.17
CA GLN A 10 44.37 -43.06 -9.23
C GLN A 10 43.33 -42.16 -9.94
N VAL A 11 42.05 -42.34 -9.60
CA VAL A 11 40.91 -41.53 -10.09
C VAL A 11 40.91 -40.18 -9.37
N HIS A 12 41.62 -39.18 -9.90
CA HIS A 12 41.50 -37.81 -9.38
C HIS A 12 41.50 -36.80 -10.53
N HIS A 13 40.34 -36.63 -11.14
CA HIS A 13 39.87 -35.32 -11.56
C HIS A 13 38.34 -35.39 -11.62
N THR A 14 37.69 -35.17 -10.47
CA THR A 14 36.31 -34.68 -10.47
C THR A 14 36.38 -33.27 -11.05
N GLN A 15 36.18 -33.19 -12.36
CA GLN A 15 35.72 -31.93 -12.93
C GLN A 15 34.30 -31.76 -12.41
N ASP A 16 34.14 -31.09 -11.27
CA ASP A 16 32.90 -30.43 -10.95
C ASP A 16 32.77 -29.27 -11.94
N CYS A 17 32.41 -29.61 -13.18
CA CYS A 17 31.72 -28.69 -14.04
C CYS A 17 30.40 -28.43 -13.32
N THR A 18 30.38 -27.45 -12.43
CA THR A 18 29.16 -26.76 -12.04
C THR A 18 28.64 -26.09 -13.29
N SER A 19 27.96 -26.92 -14.09
CA SER A 19 27.20 -26.54 -15.26
C SER A 19 26.15 -25.56 -14.77
N SER A 20 26.47 -24.27 -14.86
CA SER A 20 25.48 -23.22 -14.97
C SER A 20 24.73 -23.48 -16.28
N SER A 21 23.82 -24.44 -16.26
CA SER A 21 22.87 -24.65 -17.35
C SER A 21 22.05 -23.38 -17.42
N SER A 22 22.47 -22.43 -18.25
CA SER A 22 21.82 -21.15 -18.40
C SER A 22 20.47 -21.41 -19.08
N SER A 23 19.43 -21.49 -18.27
CA SER A 23 18.05 -21.64 -18.71
C SER A 23 17.38 -20.28 -18.76
N LEU A 24 16.18 -20.23 -19.35
CA LEU A 24 15.28 -19.11 -19.15
C LEU A 24 15.03 -18.91 -17.64
N PRO A 25 14.77 -17.67 -17.20
CA PRO A 25 14.36 -17.39 -15.84
C PRO A 25 13.07 -18.14 -15.48
N LYS A 26 12.91 -18.45 -14.20
CA LYS A 26 11.64 -18.90 -13.64
C LYS A 26 10.67 -17.71 -13.52
N ALA A 27 9.38 -18.04 -13.42
CA ALA A 27 8.36 -17.05 -13.11
C ALA A 27 8.71 -16.31 -11.80
N PRO A 28 8.64 -14.97 -11.79
CA PRO A 28 8.71 -14.20 -10.55
C PRO A 28 7.59 -14.58 -9.57
N GLY A 29 7.76 -14.19 -8.31
CA GLY A 29 6.67 -14.29 -7.34
C GLY A 29 5.47 -13.43 -7.74
N THR A 30 4.27 -13.80 -7.28
CA THR A 30 3.05 -13.04 -7.54
C THR A 30 3.24 -11.58 -7.11
N PRO A 31 2.99 -10.60 -7.99
CA PRO A 31 3.14 -9.19 -7.65
C PRO A 31 2.19 -8.79 -6.52
N MET A 32 2.71 -8.03 -5.57
CA MET A 32 1.98 -7.47 -4.44
C MET A 32 1.75 -5.98 -4.68
N VAL A 33 0.50 -5.53 -4.52
CA VAL A 33 0.16 -4.10 -4.58
C VAL A 33 0.54 -3.43 -3.27
N THR A 34 1.34 -2.37 -3.36
CA THR A 34 1.82 -1.61 -2.20
C THR A 34 1.14 -0.26 -2.06
N GLU A 35 0.86 0.40 -3.18
CA GLU A 35 0.20 1.71 -3.21
C GLU A 35 -0.74 1.79 -4.41
N THR A 36 -1.85 2.49 -4.23
CA THR A 36 -2.83 2.73 -5.30
C THR A 36 -3.29 4.17 -5.24
N THR A 37 -3.35 4.82 -6.40
CA THR A 37 -3.97 6.13 -6.59
C THR A 37 -5.14 6.02 -7.57
N ALA A 38 -5.79 7.13 -7.90
CA ALA A 38 -6.82 7.14 -8.94
C ALA A 38 -6.27 6.81 -10.33
N THR A 39 -4.97 6.99 -10.59
CA THR A 39 -4.40 6.85 -11.94
C THR A 39 -3.09 6.06 -11.96
N SER A 40 -2.71 5.44 -10.85
CA SER A 40 -1.51 4.62 -10.75
C SER A 40 -1.63 3.49 -9.75
N ILE A 41 -0.87 2.42 -9.99
CA ILE A 41 -0.71 1.27 -9.10
C ILE A 41 0.78 0.99 -8.94
N THR A 42 1.26 0.93 -7.70
CA THR A 42 2.62 0.53 -7.38
C THR A 42 2.65 -0.92 -6.91
N ILE A 43 3.44 -1.75 -7.59
CA ILE A 43 3.61 -3.16 -7.26
C ILE A 43 5.05 -3.48 -6.87
N THR A 44 5.21 -4.53 -6.07
CA THR A 44 6.49 -5.14 -5.70
C THR A 44 6.42 -6.65 -5.88
N TRP A 45 7.50 -7.32 -6.24
CA TRP A 45 7.52 -8.78 -6.42
C TRP A 45 8.83 -9.40 -5.93
N ASP A 46 8.82 -10.71 -5.73
CA ASP A 46 10.06 -11.48 -5.51
C ASP A 46 10.63 -11.96 -6.85
N SER A 47 11.96 -12.00 -6.97
CA SER A 47 12.60 -12.43 -8.22
C SER A 47 12.32 -13.89 -8.55
N GLY A 48 12.16 -14.77 -7.55
CA GLY A 48 11.98 -16.21 -7.74
C GLY A 48 13.17 -16.93 -8.40
N ASN A 49 14.27 -16.21 -8.68
CA ASN A 49 15.37 -16.67 -9.50
C ASN A 49 16.68 -16.72 -8.69
N PRO A 50 17.39 -17.86 -8.67
CA PRO A 50 18.68 -17.97 -7.98
C PRO A 50 19.79 -17.21 -8.71
N ASP A 51 19.69 -17.13 -10.04
CA ASP A 51 20.65 -16.46 -10.90
C ASP A 51 20.22 -15.00 -11.18
N PRO A 52 21.17 -14.10 -11.50
CA PRO A 52 20.87 -12.71 -11.80
C PRO A 52 19.90 -12.55 -12.98
N VAL A 53 18.82 -11.80 -12.74
CA VAL A 53 17.86 -11.35 -13.76
C VAL A 53 18.36 -10.02 -14.35
N SER A 54 18.32 -9.88 -15.67
CA SER A 54 18.75 -8.65 -16.37
C SER A 54 17.71 -7.54 -16.24
N TYR A 55 16.44 -7.84 -16.50
CA TYR A 55 15.32 -6.91 -16.33
C TYR A 55 13.99 -7.67 -16.22
N TYR A 56 12.93 -6.95 -15.89
CA TYR A 56 11.57 -7.46 -15.81
C TYR A 56 10.67 -6.81 -16.86
N VAL A 57 9.68 -7.58 -17.30
CA VAL A 57 8.59 -7.14 -18.15
C VAL A 57 7.29 -7.19 -17.34
N ILE A 58 6.55 -6.09 -17.29
CA ILE A 58 5.23 -6.03 -16.67
C ILE A 58 4.19 -5.98 -17.77
N GLU A 59 3.26 -6.93 -17.73
CA GLU A 59 2.08 -6.95 -18.60
C GLU A 59 0.85 -6.62 -17.77
N TYR A 60 -0.01 -5.74 -18.25
CA TYR A 60 -1.25 -5.39 -17.56
C TYR A 60 -2.37 -5.08 -18.54
N LYS A 61 -3.61 -5.37 -18.13
CA LYS A 61 -4.81 -5.02 -18.91
C LYS A 61 -5.96 -4.65 -17.98
N SER A 62 -6.95 -3.93 -18.51
CA SER A 62 -8.20 -3.73 -17.78
C SER A 62 -8.92 -5.08 -17.65
N LYS A 63 -9.48 -5.34 -16.47
CA LYS A 63 -10.36 -6.51 -16.26
C LYS A 63 -11.80 -6.22 -16.66
N SER A 64 -12.21 -4.95 -16.58
CA SER A 64 -13.56 -4.50 -16.91
C SER A 64 -13.77 -4.30 -18.42
N GLN A 65 -12.69 -4.07 -19.17
CA GLN A 65 -12.72 -3.88 -20.61
C GLN A 65 -11.85 -4.93 -21.27
N ASP A 66 -12.39 -5.69 -22.21
CA ASP A 66 -11.59 -6.59 -23.02
C ASP A 66 -10.72 -5.76 -23.98
N GLY A 67 -9.42 -6.02 -23.98
CA GLY A 67 -8.44 -5.18 -24.66
C GLY A 67 -7.05 -5.80 -24.62
N PRO A 68 -6.10 -5.27 -25.43
CA PRO A 68 -4.76 -5.81 -25.48
C PRO A 68 -4.01 -5.58 -24.16
N TYR A 69 -3.06 -6.46 -23.87
CA TYR A 69 -2.08 -6.21 -22.81
C TYR A 69 -1.25 -4.98 -23.15
N GLN A 70 -1.04 -4.14 -22.15
CA GLN A 70 -0.03 -3.11 -22.16
C GLN A 70 1.24 -3.64 -21.51
N ILE A 71 2.39 -3.23 -22.06
CA ILE A 71 3.69 -3.79 -21.70
C ILE A 71 4.59 -2.65 -21.19
N LYS A 72 5.31 -2.91 -20.10
CA LYS A 72 6.45 -2.11 -19.63
C LYS A 72 7.67 -3.02 -19.56
N GLU A 73 8.76 -2.58 -20.17
CA GLU A 73 10.02 -3.34 -20.27
C GLU A 73 11.16 -2.57 -19.59
N ASP A 74 12.36 -3.15 -19.59
CA ASP A 74 13.60 -2.56 -19.08
C ASP A 74 13.55 -2.18 -17.59
N ILE A 75 12.74 -2.89 -16.80
CA ILE A 75 12.62 -2.64 -15.36
C ILE A 75 13.70 -3.42 -14.63
N THR A 76 14.68 -2.73 -14.04
CA THR A 76 15.82 -3.37 -13.36
C THR A 76 15.62 -3.58 -11.86
N THR A 77 14.47 -3.15 -11.31
CA THR A 77 14.12 -3.25 -9.89
C THR A 77 12.91 -4.14 -9.66
N THR A 78 12.73 -4.64 -8.45
CA THR A 78 11.56 -5.46 -8.04
C THR A 78 10.39 -4.62 -7.50
N ARG A 79 10.34 -3.35 -7.88
CA ARG A 79 9.29 -2.38 -7.57
C ARG A 79 9.05 -1.49 -8.77
N TYR A 80 7.79 -1.24 -9.11
CA TYR A 80 7.43 -0.36 -10.23
C TYR A 80 6.06 0.29 -10.02
N SER A 81 5.89 1.52 -10.50
CA SER A 81 4.62 2.26 -10.48
C SER A 81 4.05 2.39 -11.89
N ILE A 82 2.95 1.69 -12.15
CA ILE A 82 2.21 1.75 -13.40
C ILE A 82 1.30 2.98 -13.36
N GLY A 83 1.62 4.00 -14.15
CA GLY A 83 0.83 5.23 -14.27
C GLY A 83 -0.05 5.27 -15.52
N GLY A 84 -0.87 6.32 -15.64
CA GLY A 84 -1.75 6.54 -16.80
C GLY A 84 -2.98 5.63 -16.81
N LEU A 85 -3.40 5.15 -15.64
CA LEU A 85 -4.56 4.27 -15.49
C LEU A 85 -5.86 5.07 -15.36
N SER A 86 -6.96 4.45 -15.73
CA SER A 86 -8.30 5.01 -15.55
C SER A 86 -8.72 4.95 -14.08
N PRO A 87 -9.38 5.99 -13.53
CA PRO A 87 -9.97 5.96 -12.20
C PRO A 87 -11.04 4.89 -12.03
N ASN A 88 -11.20 4.41 -10.80
CA ASN A 88 -12.20 3.41 -10.40
C ASN A 88 -12.29 2.21 -11.37
N SER A 89 -11.13 1.72 -11.84
CA SER A 89 -11.04 0.69 -12.87
C SER A 89 -10.20 -0.49 -12.38
N GLU A 90 -10.65 -1.71 -12.69
CA GLU A 90 -9.92 -2.92 -12.34
C GLU A 90 -8.87 -3.26 -13.39
N TYR A 91 -7.68 -3.63 -12.91
CA TYR A 91 -6.56 -4.08 -13.71
C TYR A 91 -6.06 -5.44 -13.23
N GLU A 92 -5.66 -6.26 -14.18
CA GLU A 92 -4.95 -7.51 -13.95
C GLU A 92 -3.50 -7.35 -14.43
N ILE A 93 -2.55 -7.78 -13.60
CA ILE A 93 -1.12 -7.48 -13.75
C ILE A 93 -0.27 -8.74 -13.58
N TRP A 94 0.69 -8.94 -14.49
CA TRP A 94 1.67 -10.04 -14.50
C TRP A 94 3.09 -9.48 -14.57
N VAL A 95 4.06 -10.26 -14.10
CA VAL A 95 5.48 -9.93 -14.20
C VAL A 95 6.25 -11.12 -14.78
N SER A 96 7.11 -10.86 -15.75
CA SER A 96 8.05 -11.83 -16.33
C SER A 96 9.50 -11.40 -16.05
N ALA A 97 10.39 -12.35 -15.79
CA ALA A 97 11.83 -12.10 -15.66
C ALA A 97 12.56 -12.35 -16.99
N VAL A 98 13.58 -11.57 -17.28
CA VAL A 98 14.42 -11.70 -18.48
C VAL A 98 15.89 -11.77 -18.10
N ASN A 99 16.62 -12.74 -18.67
CA ASN A 99 18.07 -12.85 -18.57
C ASN A 99 18.72 -12.90 -19.97
N SER A 100 20.02 -13.19 -20.04
CA SER A 100 20.76 -13.30 -21.31
C SER A 100 20.26 -14.39 -22.26
N ILE A 101 19.49 -15.37 -21.77
CA ILE A 101 18.87 -16.42 -22.59
C ILE A 101 17.55 -15.93 -23.18
N GLY A 102 16.79 -15.14 -22.42
CA GLY A 102 15.54 -14.55 -22.87
C GLY A 102 14.53 -14.38 -21.75
N GLN A 103 13.27 -14.18 -22.14
CA GLN A 103 12.14 -13.97 -21.25
C GLN A 103 11.58 -15.31 -20.76
N GLY A 104 11.45 -15.44 -19.44
CA GLY A 104 10.80 -16.57 -18.78
C GLY A 104 9.27 -16.48 -18.82
N PRO A 105 8.57 -17.48 -18.25
CA PRO A 105 7.12 -17.43 -18.12
C PRO A 105 6.66 -16.31 -17.17
N PRO A 106 5.42 -15.80 -17.33
CA PRO A 106 4.84 -14.81 -16.43
C PRO A 106 4.54 -15.40 -15.06
N SER A 107 4.50 -14.54 -14.05
CA SER A 107 3.98 -14.83 -12.71
C SER A 107 2.50 -15.18 -12.73
N GLU A 108 1.96 -15.63 -11.60
CA GLU A 108 0.52 -15.52 -11.35
C GLU A 108 0.09 -14.05 -11.39
N SER A 109 -1.17 -13.80 -11.75
CA SER A 109 -1.70 -12.44 -11.85
C SER A 109 -2.10 -11.87 -10.50
N VAL A 110 -2.05 -10.54 -10.38
CA VAL A 110 -2.74 -9.82 -9.31
C VAL A 110 -3.82 -8.93 -9.91
N VAL A 111 -4.99 -8.93 -9.29
CA VAL A 111 -6.11 -8.05 -9.65
C VAL A 111 -6.24 -6.96 -8.60
N THR A 112 -6.32 -5.71 -9.04
CA THR A 112 -6.55 -4.56 -8.15
C THR A 112 -7.34 -3.47 -8.85
N ARG A 113 -7.90 -2.54 -8.08
CA ARG A 113 -8.71 -1.43 -8.59
C ARG A 113 -8.08 -0.09 -8.23
N THR A 114 -8.00 0.82 -9.20
CA THR A 114 -7.58 2.20 -8.96
C THR A 114 -8.59 2.95 -8.09
N GLY A 115 -8.12 3.98 -7.38
CA GLY A 115 -8.98 4.84 -6.58
C GLY A 115 -9.97 5.66 -7.40
N GLU A 116 -10.94 6.27 -6.74
CA GLU A 116 -11.85 7.23 -7.36
C GLU A 116 -11.15 8.59 -7.54
N GLN A 117 -11.40 9.25 -8.68
CA GLN A 117 -10.91 10.60 -8.91
C GLN A 117 -11.91 11.62 -8.36
N ALA A 118 -11.45 12.49 -7.45
CA ALA A 118 -12.26 13.62 -6.99
C ALA A 118 -12.68 14.50 -8.20
N PRO A 119 -13.92 15.02 -8.24
CA PRO A 119 -14.36 15.88 -9.32
C PRO A 119 -13.44 17.11 -9.42
N ALA A 120 -12.81 17.28 -10.57
CA ALA A 120 -11.73 18.27 -10.78
C ALA A 120 -12.19 19.74 -10.70
N SER A 121 -13.49 20.01 -10.52
CA SER A 121 -14.03 21.36 -10.40
C SER A 121 -15.24 21.40 -9.49
N ALA A 122 -15.31 22.41 -8.62
CA ALA A 122 -16.52 22.75 -7.88
C ALA A 122 -17.72 22.86 -8.85
N PRO A 123 -18.93 22.42 -8.46
CA PRO A 123 -20.10 22.51 -9.32
C PRO A 123 -20.32 23.96 -9.75
N ARG A 124 -20.26 24.21 -11.07
CA ARG A 124 -20.18 25.58 -11.62
C ARG A 124 -21.49 26.37 -11.53
N ASN A 125 -22.57 25.80 -11.00
CA ASN A 125 -23.89 26.41 -10.95
C ASN A 125 -24.60 26.19 -9.60
N VAL A 126 -23.95 26.56 -8.50
CA VAL A 126 -24.64 26.70 -7.20
C VAL A 126 -25.38 28.04 -7.19
N GLN A 127 -26.38 28.20 -8.06
CA GLN A 127 -27.39 29.23 -7.86
C GLN A 127 -28.29 28.70 -6.74
N GLY A 128 -27.79 28.84 -5.50
CA GLY A 128 -28.62 28.77 -4.33
C GLY A 128 -29.62 29.92 -4.44
N ARG A 129 -30.74 29.69 -5.15
CA ARG A 129 -31.93 30.46 -4.88
C ARG A 129 -32.26 30.10 -3.44
N MET A 130 -31.87 30.97 -2.51
CA MET A 130 -32.54 31.06 -1.22
C MET A 130 -34.02 31.21 -1.58
N LEU A 131 -34.73 30.08 -1.65
CA LEU A 131 -36.15 30.09 -1.42
C LEU A 131 -36.21 30.60 0.00
N SER A 132 -36.56 31.89 0.13
CA SER A 132 -36.97 32.48 1.40
C SER A 132 -37.74 31.41 2.13
N SER A 133 -37.24 30.99 3.29
CA SER A 133 -37.89 30.02 4.14
C SER A 133 -39.24 30.59 4.52
N THR A 134 -40.26 30.36 3.70
CA THR A 134 -41.63 30.46 4.14
C THR A 134 -41.77 29.28 5.08
N SER A 135 -41.55 29.52 6.37
CA SER A 135 -41.88 28.57 7.42
C SER A 135 -43.27 28.02 7.12
N PRO A 136 -43.47 26.69 7.06
CA PRO A 136 -44.80 26.14 7.18
C PRO A 136 -45.36 26.68 8.50
N GLY A 137 -46.42 27.48 8.42
CA GLY A 137 -47.12 27.97 9.59
C GLY A 137 -47.61 26.78 10.40
N TRP A 138 -46.92 26.49 11.50
CA TRP A 138 -47.49 25.67 12.55
C TRP A 138 -48.45 26.57 13.33
N ASP A 139 -49.68 26.68 12.83
CA ASP A 139 -50.80 27.13 13.66
C ASP A 139 -50.91 26.15 14.84
N GLY A 140 -50.59 26.61 16.04
CA GLY A 140 -50.86 25.88 17.28
C GLY A 140 -49.67 25.53 18.18
N ALA A 141 -48.59 26.32 18.21
CA ALA A 141 -47.66 26.24 19.34
C ALA A 141 -48.28 26.96 20.56
N PRO A 142 -48.49 26.29 21.72
CA PRO A 142 -48.93 26.97 22.92
C PRO A 142 -47.82 27.94 23.36
N GLN A 143 -48.18 29.20 23.64
CA GLN A 143 -47.23 30.17 24.17
C GLN A 143 -46.78 29.71 25.57
N PHE A 144 -45.55 29.21 25.66
CA PHE A 144 -44.88 29.05 26.95
C PHE A 144 -44.42 30.43 27.42
N GLN A 145 -45.03 30.92 28.49
CA GLN A 145 -44.68 32.20 29.11
C GLN A 145 -43.25 32.15 29.67
N SER A 146 -42.50 33.25 29.52
CA SER A 146 -41.10 33.35 29.94
C SER A 146 -40.95 33.54 31.47
N GLN A 147 -41.34 32.55 32.27
CA GLN A 147 -41.11 32.58 33.73
C GLN A 147 -40.40 31.36 34.32
N ASP A 148 -40.08 30.32 33.53
CA ASP A 148 -39.31 29.17 34.03
C ASP A 148 -37.86 29.16 33.53
N LEU A 149 -37.05 30.14 33.96
CA LEU A 149 -35.59 30.00 33.94
C LEU A 149 -35.12 29.48 35.31
N PRO A 150 -34.53 28.28 35.42
CA PRO A 150 -33.76 27.95 36.60
C PRO A 150 -32.46 28.77 36.57
N THR A 151 -32.33 29.69 37.52
CA THR A 151 -31.09 30.44 37.77
C THR A 151 -29.95 29.46 38.06
N LEU A 152 -29.01 29.34 37.11
CA LEU A 152 -27.74 28.66 37.32
C LEU A 152 -26.90 29.51 38.29
N HIS A 153 -26.84 29.09 39.55
CA HIS A 153 -25.97 29.71 40.55
C HIS A 153 -24.52 29.29 40.26
N PHE A 154 -23.81 30.08 39.46
CA PHE A 154 -22.36 30.02 39.35
C PHE A 154 -21.76 30.64 40.63
N ALA A 155 -21.29 29.81 41.55
CA ALA A 155 -20.40 30.26 42.61
C ALA A 155 -18.95 30.10 42.14
N ALA A 156 -18.40 31.19 41.59
CA ALA A 156 -16.97 31.38 41.51
C ALA A 156 -16.64 32.56 42.44
N ASP A 157 -16.08 32.27 43.61
CA ASP A 157 -15.41 33.28 44.42
C ASP A 157 -14.00 32.81 44.76
N VAL A 158 -13.06 33.57 44.20
CA VAL A 158 -11.62 33.54 44.43
C VAL A 158 -11.34 34.41 45.64
N LEU A 159 -10.64 33.89 46.66
CA LEU A 159 -9.89 34.70 47.63
C LEU A 159 -8.79 33.85 48.32
N PHE A 160 -7.57 33.99 47.80
CA PHE A 160 -6.30 33.80 48.53
C PHE A 160 -6.04 35.04 49.44
N PRO A 161 -4.97 35.14 50.26
CA PRO A 161 -4.02 34.17 50.85
C PRO A 161 -3.80 34.39 52.38
N HIS A 162 -2.99 33.56 53.07
CA HIS A 162 -1.74 33.99 53.73
C HIS A 162 -0.97 32.83 54.39
N ARG A 163 0.36 32.95 54.32
CA ARG A 163 1.41 32.02 54.74
C ARG A 163 2.07 32.55 56.02
N LEU A 164 2.32 31.70 57.04
CA LEU A 164 3.59 31.47 57.77
C LEU A 164 3.35 30.91 59.20
N GLY A 165 4.13 29.91 59.60
CA GLY A 165 4.33 29.58 61.02
C GLY A 165 4.98 28.21 61.26
N LYS A 166 6.30 28.18 61.50
CA LYS A 166 7.16 27.01 61.72
C LYS A 166 7.14 26.47 63.18
N LYS A 167 7.59 25.21 63.33
CA LYS A 167 8.48 24.60 64.39
C LYS A 167 7.84 23.32 64.98
N THR A 168 8.49 22.20 65.33
CA THR A 168 9.87 21.68 65.40
C THR A 168 9.78 20.23 65.93
N GLY A 169 10.73 19.35 65.60
CA GLY A 169 11.02 18.07 66.30
C GLY A 169 11.36 16.93 65.33
N LYS A 170 12.60 16.78 64.81
CA LYS A 170 13.79 16.06 65.37
C LYS A 170 13.53 14.58 65.81
N GLU A 171 13.71 13.65 64.86
CA GLU A 171 14.54 12.39 64.79
C GLU A 171 15.16 11.75 66.07
N PRO A 172 15.73 10.49 66.10
CA PRO A 172 15.95 9.46 65.05
C PRO A 172 15.79 7.97 65.56
N PRO A 173 16.55 6.92 65.14
CA PRO A 173 15.99 5.68 64.59
C PRO A 173 16.34 4.39 65.39
N SER A 174 15.88 3.24 64.90
CA SER A 174 16.56 1.93 65.07
C SER A 174 16.12 0.97 63.97
#